data_AF-A0A222P163-F1
#
_entry.id   AF-A0A222P163-F1
#
_cell.length_a   1.000
_cell.length_b   1.000
_cell.length_c   1.000
_cell.angle_alpha   90.00
_cell.angle_beta   90.00
_cell.angle_gamma   90.00
#
_symmetry.space_group_name_H-M   'P 1'
#
loop_
_entity.id
_entity.type
_entity.pdbx_description
1 polymer ?
#
loop_
_entity_poly.entity_id
_entity_poly.type
_entity_poly.pdbx_seq_one_letter_code
_entity_poly.pdbx_strand_id
1 'polypeptide(L)'
;MEPVTIAIICVTAFGVVAVLSAFIRQLLLSRDKNLNDQAQQIALAQEVKELENLRNEMANNKRFDSHYQVLGSNKEAIQYLDQKIEDILKKKADLIERYSKIAVKESTAIIGGEQSAERKAICDKLKQEIDNELGFYNNELEQLQKRRDSLWDTHSELKDYLLEQEKKRNRHLDAIYQRHSGLLEKIYLRHNKNSETIAVKSIEAGTQTFKALILTPITMLMQYFKPSSNIDDEQAKDEIDSREDVSDAEDDINGKDDEIDNAPTDEENTNDSNAKPEFAV
;
A
#
# COMPACT_ATOMS: atom_id res chain seq x y z
N MET A 1 19.65 -47.93 17.80
CA MET A 1 18.96 -46.64 18.05
C MET A 1 17.50 -46.85 17.71
N GLU A 2 16.59 -46.53 18.62
CA GLU A 2 15.17 -46.63 18.35
C GLU A 2 14.77 -45.60 17.28
N PRO A 3 13.89 -45.95 16.33
CA PRO A 3 13.45 -45.06 15.26
C PRO A 3 12.84 -43.75 15.78
N VAL A 4 12.27 -43.77 17.00
CA VAL A 4 11.76 -42.59 17.70
C VAL A 4 12.85 -41.56 17.99
N THR A 5 14.05 -42.00 18.38
CA THR A 5 15.17 -41.10 18.69
C THR A 5 15.69 -40.39 17.44
N ILE A 6 15.72 -41.09 16.30
CA ILE A 6 16.12 -40.52 15.01
C ILE A 6 15.09 -39.49 14.54
N ALA A 7 13.80 -39.77 14.69
CA ALA A 7 12.72 -38.84 14.34
C ALA A 7 12.79 -37.54 15.16
N ILE A 8 13.04 -37.62 16.46
CA ILE A 8 13.16 -36.44 17.34
C ILE A 8 14.37 -35.58 16.97
N ILE A 9 15.51 -36.20 16.67
CA ILE A 9 16.73 -35.48 16.25
C ILE A 9 16.51 -34.80 14.89
N CYS A 10 15.82 -35.45 13.95
CA CYS A 10 15.48 -34.83 12.67
C CYS A 10 14.52 -33.65 12.84
N VAL A 11 13.43 -33.79 13.61
CA VAL A 11 12.46 -32.69 13.82
C VAL A 11 13.11 -31.47 14.46
N THR A 12 13.99 -31.69 15.45
CA THR A 12 14.70 -30.59 16.12
C THR A 12 15.74 -29.92 15.22
N ALA A 13 16.54 -30.70 14.49
CA ALA A 13 17.54 -30.14 13.56
C ALA A 13 16.87 -29.39 12.38
N PHE A 14 15.83 -29.95 11.78
CA PHE A 14 15.09 -29.30 10.70
C PHE A 14 14.31 -28.07 11.18
N GLY A 15 13.75 -28.11 12.39
CA GLY A 15 13.07 -26.97 13.00
C GLY A 15 14.01 -25.77 13.21
N VAL A 16 15.23 -25.99 13.72
CA VAL A 16 16.22 -24.93 13.92
C VAL A 16 16.69 -24.33 12.59
N VAL A 17 16.97 -25.16 11.58
CA VAL A 17 17.38 -24.72 10.24
C VAL A 17 16.27 -23.90 9.57
N ALA A 18 15.02 -24.32 9.72
CA ALA A 18 13.88 -23.60 9.20
C ALA A 18 13.72 -22.20 9.81
N VAL A 19 13.78 -22.09 11.14
CA VAL A 19 13.68 -20.81 11.86
C VAL A 19 14.82 -19.87 11.44
N LEU A 20 16.05 -20.38 11.33
CA LEU A 20 17.20 -19.61 10.84
C LEU A 20 17.01 -19.14 9.40
N SER A 21 16.49 -20.00 8.51
CA SER A 21 16.23 -19.62 7.12
C SER A 21 15.15 -18.54 7.00
N ALA A 22 14.08 -18.64 7.80
CA ALA A 22 13.00 -17.66 7.84
C ALA A 22 13.54 -16.32 8.33
N PHE A 23 14.37 -16.33 9.38
CA PHE A 23 14.98 -15.13 9.94
C PHE A 23 15.93 -14.42 8.97
N ILE A 24 16.87 -15.16 8.34
CA ILE A 24 17.80 -14.59 7.34
C ILE A 24 17.02 -13.97 6.17
N ARG A 25 15.92 -14.63 5.75
CA ARG A 25 15.10 -14.15 4.64
C ARG A 25 14.28 -12.91 5.00
N GLN A 26 13.75 -12.84 6.21
CA GLN A 26 13.06 -11.66 6.73
C GLN A 26 14.02 -10.47 6.83
N LEU A 27 15.29 -10.74 7.18
CA LEU A 27 16.38 -9.75 7.19
C LEU A 27 16.71 -9.26 5.77
N LEU A 28 16.78 -10.15 4.78
CA LEU A 28 17.00 -9.79 3.38
C LEU A 28 15.85 -8.93 2.81
N LEU A 29 14.60 -9.33 3.03
CA LEU A 29 13.42 -8.54 2.62
C LEU A 29 13.38 -7.16 3.29
N SER A 30 13.73 -7.09 4.58
CA SER A 30 13.83 -5.82 5.31
C SER A 30 14.94 -4.93 4.74
N ARG A 31 16.07 -5.51 4.35
CA ARG A 31 17.19 -4.76 3.76
C ARG A 31 16.83 -4.23 2.38
N ASP A 32 16.22 -5.05 1.52
CA ASP A 32 15.78 -4.64 0.18
C ASP A 32 14.73 -3.52 0.26
N LYS A 33 13.79 -3.62 1.21
CA LYS A 33 12.84 -2.55 1.48
C LYS A 33 13.56 -1.25 1.87
N ASN A 34 14.47 -1.31 2.84
CA ASN A 34 15.18 -0.14 3.34
C ASN A 34 16.04 0.54 2.25
N LEU A 35 16.70 -0.24 1.40
CA LEU A 35 17.46 0.29 0.26
C LEU A 35 16.56 1.01 -0.75
N ASN A 36 15.37 0.47 -1.02
CA ASN A 36 14.41 1.09 -1.92
C ASN A 36 13.83 2.38 -1.34
N ASP A 37 13.50 2.39 -0.05
CA ASP A 37 12.98 3.58 0.65
C ASP A 37 14.04 4.68 0.69
N GLN A 38 15.31 4.33 0.93
CA GLN A 38 16.45 5.27 0.86
C GLN A 38 16.64 5.84 -0.55
N ALA A 39 16.55 5.01 -1.59
CA ALA A 39 16.63 5.48 -2.98
C ALA A 39 15.48 6.45 -3.31
N GLN A 40 14.27 6.20 -2.79
CA GLN A 40 13.13 7.10 -2.94
C GLN A 40 13.33 8.43 -2.21
N GLN A 41 13.91 8.42 -0.99
CA GLN A 41 14.23 9.66 -0.27
C GLN A 41 15.25 10.51 -1.02
N ILE A 42 16.29 9.89 -1.59
CA ILE A 42 17.31 10.61 -2.38
C ILE A 42 16.68 11.22 -3.64
N ALA A 43 15.86 10.44 -4.36
CA ALA A 43 15.16 10.93 -5.54
C ALA A 43 14.19 12.09 -5.20
N LEU A 44 13.44 11.97 -4.10
CA LEU A 44 12.57 13.03 -3.61
C LEU A 44 13.37 14.30 -3.30
N ALA A 45 14.49 14.20 -2.57
CA ALA A 45 15.32 15.34 -2.22
C ALA A 45 15.86 16.07 -3.47
N GLN A 46 16.25 15.32 -4.51
CA GLN A 46 16.67 15.90 -5.77
C GLN A 46 15.52 16.61 -6.50
N GLU A 47 14.35 15.98 -6.61
CA GLU A 47 13.18 16.60 -7.26
C GLU A 47 12.72 17.87 -6.52
N VAL A 48 12.77 17.87 -5.17
CA VAL A 48 12.46 19.06 -4.35
C VAL A 48 13.47 20.18 -4.62
N LYS A 49 14.76 19.88 -4.73
CA LYS A 49 15.80 20.87 -5.03
C LYS A 49 15.61 21.49 -6.42
N GLU A 50 15.25 20.68 -7.41
CA GLU A 50 14.95 21.19 -8.76
C GLU A 50 13.71 22.09 -8.77
N LEU A 51 12.69 21.74 -8.00
CA LEU A 51 11.49 22.57 -7.83
C LEU A 51 11.80 23.90 -7.12
N GLU A 52 12.69 23.88 -6.13
CA GLU A 52 13.15 25.09 -5.44
C GLU A 52 13.97 26.00 -6.37
N ASN A 53 14.80 25.43 -7.24
CA ASN A 53 15.52 26.19 -8.26
C ASN A 53 14.55 26.91 -9.23
N LEU A 54 13.54 26.19 -9.74
CA LEU A 54 12.50 26.78 -10.61
C LEU A 54 11.75 27.91 -9.90
N ARG A 55 11.47 27.74 -8.61
CA ARG A 55 10.84 28.77 -7.78
C ARG A 55 11.71 30.01 -7.64
N ASN A 56 13.02 29.84 -7.41
CA ASN A 56 13.97 30.95 -7.30
C ASN A 56 14.12 31.72 -8.63
N GLU A 57 14.15 31.00 -9.75
CA GLU A 57 14.13 31.61 -11.09
C GLU A 57 12.87 32.47 -11.31
N MET A 58 11.72 32.02 -10.81
CA MET A 58 10.47 32.78 -10.88
C MET A 58 10.49 34.03 -10.00
N ALA A 59 10.97 33.93 -8.76
CA ALA A 59 11.01 35.04 -7.82
C ALA A 59 11.91 36.20 -8.30
N ASN A 60 12.96 35.87 -9.06
CA ASN A 60 13.89 36.85 -9.62
C ASN A 60 13.35 37.59 -10.85
N ASN A 61 12.24 37.13 -11.43
CA ASN A 61 11.62 37.72 -12.62
C ASN A 61 10.68 38.87 -12.21
N LYS A 62 11.24 40.03 -11.85
CA LYS A 62 10.46 41.22 -11.49
C LYS A 62 9.83 41.87 -12.72
N ARG A 63 8.63 42.42 -12.53
CA ARG A 63 7.94 43.26 -13.52
C ARG A 63 8.63 44.63 -13.57
N PHE A 64 8.90 45.14 -14.77
CA PHE A 64 9.53 46.45 -14.92
C PHE A 64 8.51 47.56 -14.66
N ASP A 65 8.66 48.36 -13.61
CA ASP A 65 7.78 49.51 -13.30
C ASP A 65 7.93 50.71 -14.26
N SER A 66 8.90 50.67 -15.18
CA SER A 66 9.23 51.81 -16.03
C SER A 66 8.18 52.15 -17.09
N HIS A 67 7.25 51.24 -17.39
CA HIS A 67 6.30 51.40 -18.49
C HIS A 67 5.13 52.36 -18.17
N TYR A 68 4.87 52.67 -16.90
CA TYR A 68 3.75 53.56 -16.53
C TYR A 68 3.94 55.01 -16.95
N GLN A 69 5.15 55.42 -17.34
CA GLN A 69 5.41 56.78 -17.86
C GLN A 69 4.79 57.02 -19.24
N VAL A 70 4.46 55.95 -19.97
CA VAL A 70 3.99 56.00 -21.37
C VAL A 70 2.45 55.95 -21.46
N LEU A 71 1.74 55.78 -20.34
CA LEU A 71 0.30 55.44 -20.29
C LEU A 71 -0.68 56.63 -20.29
N GLY A 72 -0.18 57.87 -20.36
CA GLY A 72 -1.03 59.06 -20.50
C GLY A 72 -2.17 59.16 -19.48
N SER A 73 -3.40 59.36 -19.94
CA SER A 73 -4.60 59.56 -19.12
C SER A 73 -5.12 58.30 -18.41
N ASN A 74 -4.79 57.10 -18.91
CA ASN A 74 -5.28 55.82 -18.36
C ASN A 74 -4.30 55.21 -17.33
N LYS A 75 -3.23 55.94 -17.00
CA LYS A 75 -2.14 55.48 -16.13
C LYS A 75 -2.62 54.93 -14.79
N GLU A 76 -3.44 55.66 -14.06
CA GLU A 76 -3.90 55.24 -12.72
C GLU A 76 -4.78 53.99 -12.78
N ALA A 77 -5.65 53.89 -13.79
CA ALA A 77 -6.52 52.74 -13.98
C ALA A 77 -5.72 51.48 -14.37
N ILE A 78 -4.73 51.62 -15.26
CA ILE A 78 -3.86 50.51 -15.67
C ILE A 78 -2.97 50.08 -14.50
N GLN A 79 -2.40 51.03 -13.76
CA GLN A 79 -1.60 50.74 -12.57
C GLN A 79 -2.41 50.00 -11.49
N TYR A 80 -3.67 50.40 -11.27
CA TYR A 80 -4.57 49.68 -10.36
C TYR A 80 -4.84 48.24 -10.82
N LEU A 81 -5.13 48.04 -12.10
CA LEU A 81 -5.35 46.70 -12.66
C LEU A 81 -4.09 45.84 -12.57
N ASP A 82 -2.93 46.42 -12.83
CA ASP A 82 -1.65 45.74 -12.77
C ASP A 82 -1.27 45.33 -11.35
N GLN A 83 -1.52 46.19 -10.36
CA GLN A 83 -1.40 45.83 -8.94
C GLN A 83 -2.32 44.66 -8.59
N LYS A 84 -3.58 44.70 -9.04
CA LYS A 84 -4.54 43.63 -8.76
C LYS A 84 -4.17 42.30 -9.43
N ILE A 85 -3.65 42.34 -10.66
CA ILE A 85 -3.10 41.18 -11.36
C ILE A 85 -1.90 40.60 -10.60
N GLU A 86 -1.01 41.46 -10.10
CA GLU A 86 0.13 41.03 -9.29
C GLU A 86 -0.30 40.40 -7.97
N ASP A 87 -1.28 41.00 -7.28
CA ASP A 87 -1.83 40.46 -6.04
C ASP A 87 -2.43 39.06 -6.25
N ILE A 88 -3.14 38.82 -7.36
CA ILE A 88 -3.69 37.49 -7.67
C ILE A 88 -2.57 36.50 -7.99
N LEU A 89 -1.58 36.89 -8.79
CA LEU A 89 -0.45 36.02 -9.12
C LEU A 89 0.38 35.68 -7.88
N LYS A 90 0.49 36.61 -6.92
CA LYS A 90 1.11 36.36 -5.61
C LYS A 90 0.29 35.38 -4.78
N LYS A 91 -1.04 35.57 -4.67
CA LYS A 91 -1.93 34.61 -4.00
C LYS A 91 -1.83 33.21 -4.60
N LYS A 92 -1.75 33.12 -5.93
CA LYS A 92 -1.54 31.86 -6.65
C LYS A 92 -0.19 31.21 -6.29
N ALA A 93 0.89 31.98 -6.26
CA ALA A 93 2.21 31.50 -5.84
C ALA A 93 2.22 31.01 -4.39
N ASP A 94 1.60 31.75 -3.47
CA ASP A 94 1.49 31.39 -2.05
C ASP A 94 0.63 30.13 -1.85
N LEU A 95 -0.43 29.95 -2.64
CA LEU A 95 -1.24 28.73 -2.63
C LEU A 95 -0.43 27.52 -3.09
N ILE A 96 0.28 27.65 -4.22
CA ILE A 96 1.13 26.59 -4.76
C ILE A 96 2.27 26.24 -3.77
N GLU A 97 2.83 27.23 -3.07
CA GLU A 97 3.82 26.99 -2.01
C GLU A 97 3.26 26.18 -0.84
N ARG A 98 2.08 26.54 -0.36
CA ARG A 98 1.46 25.81 0.75
C ARG A 98 1.21 24.37 0.35
N TYR A 99 0.69 24.17 -0.86
CA TYR A 99 0.52 22.83 -1.41
C TYR A 99 1.84 22.07 -1.55
N SER A 100 2.90 22.70 -2.07
CA SER A 100 4.19 22.04 -2.25
C SER A 100 4.76 21.54 -0.93
N LYS A 101 4.65 22.34 0.14
CA LYS A 101 5.10 21.93 1.49
C LYS A 101 4.32 20.71 2.00
N ILE A 102 3.01 20.69 1.79
CA ILE A 102 2.16 19.55 2.16
C ILE A 102 2.51 18.32 1.32
N ALA A 103 2.63 18.47 0.00
CA ALA A 103 2.98 17.38 -0.90
C ALA A 103 4.33 16.74 -0.54
N VAL A 104 5.33 17.53 -0.18
CA VAL A 104 6.64 17.01 0.29
C VAL A 104 6.49 16.27 1.62
N LYS A 105 5.77 16.84 2.59
CA LYS A 105 5.53 16.21 3.89
C LYS A 105 4.81 14.86 3.74
N GLU A 106 3.75 14.81 2.95
CA GLU A 106 3.00 13.58 2.70
C GLU A 106 3.84 12.57 1.91
N SER A 107 4.64 13.02 0.94
CA SER A 107 5.59 12.16 0.23
C SER A 107 6.60 11.51 1.18
N THR A 108 7.16 12.28 2.12
CA THR A 108 8.08 11.73 3.14
C THR A 108 7.39 10.75 4.08
N ALA A 109 6.15 11.01 4.49
CA ALA A 109 5.38 10.14 5.35
C ALA A 109 5.01 8.81 4.67
N ILE A 110 4.68 8.85 3.38
CA ILE A 110 4.42 7.64 2.58
C ILE A 110 5.68 6.77 2.51
N ILE A 111 6.85 7.36 2.23
CA ILE A 111 8.12 6.60 2.21
C ILE A 111 8.46 6.03 3.60
N GLY A 112 8.10 6.72 4.68
CA GLY A 112 8.24 6.24 6.05
C GLY A 112 7.29 5.09 6.44
N GLY A 113 6.39 4.66 5.54
CA GLY A 113 5.45 3.57 5.76
C GLY A 113 4.14 3.99 6.44
N GLU A 114 3.87 5.28 6.60
CA GLU A 114 2.62 5.78 7.19
C GLU A 114 1.49 5.96 6.15
N GLN A 115 1.49 5.15 5.09
CA GLN A 115 0.47 5.22 4.04
C GLN A 115 -0.88 4.70 4.58
N SER A 116 -1.92 5.54 4.59
CA SER A 116 -3.29 5.14 4.87
C SER A 116 -4.24 5.57 3.76
N ALA A 117 -5.33 4.82 3.56
CA ALA A 117 -6.38 5.18 2.61
C ALA A 117 -7.04 6.52 2.97
N GLU A 118 -7.18 6.82 4.26
CA GLU A 118 -7.71 8.09 4.75
C GLU A 118 -6.78 9.25 4.42
N ARG A 119 -5.46 9.09 4.59
CA ARG A 119 -4.48 10.12 4.23
C ARG A 119 -4.50 10.45 2.75
N LYS A 120 -4.65 9.44 1.88
CA LYS A 120 -4.85 9.67 0.45
C LYS A 120 -6.14 10.44 0.18
N ALA A 121 -7.26 10.04 0.78
CA ALA A 121 -8.53 10.73 0.58
C ALA A 121 -8.47 12.20 1.01
N ILE A 122 -7.73 12.52 2.08
CA ILE A 122 -7.47 13.89 2.52
C ILE A 122 -6.62 14.64 1.48
N CYS A 123 -5.55 14.03 0.96
CA CYS A 123 -4.71 14.63 -0.08
C CYS A 123 -5.48 14.89 -1.38
N ASP A 124 -6.35 13.95 -1.79
CA ASP A 124 -7.18 14.07 -2.98
C ASP A 124 -8.21 15.21 -2.84
N LYS A 125 -8.84 15.34 -1.65
CA LYS A 125 -9.71 16.48 -1.34
C LYS A 125 -8.96 17.81 -1.37
N LEU A 126 -7.80 17.88 -0.73
CA LEU A 126 -6.97 19.08 -0.73
C LEU A 126 -6.57 19.48 -2.15
N LYS A 127 -6.19 18.49 -2.98
CA LYS A 127 -5.88 18.72 -4.40
C LYS A 127 -7.07 19.34 -5.12
N GLN A 128 -8.26 18.78 -4.94
CA GLN A 128 -9.50 19.28 -5.57
C GLN A 128 -9.84 20.71 -5.11
N GLU A 129 -9.69 21.02 -3.82
CA GLU A 129 -9.88 22.37 -3.29
C GLU A 129 -8.92 23.37 -3.95
N ILE A 130 -7.65 23.00 -4.09
CA ILE A 130 -6.65 23.85 -4.73
C ILE A 130 -6.92 23.99 -6.23
N ASP A 131 -7.32 22.93 -6.93
CA ASP A 131 -7.70 23.01 -8.35
C ASP A 131 -8.85 24.01 -8.55
N ASN A 132 -9.83 24.00 -7.66
CA ASN A 132 -10.93 24.96 -7.69
C ASN A 132 -10.47 26.39 -7.44
N GLU A 133 -9.62 26.63 -6.44
CA GLU A 133 -9.05 27.95 -6.15
C GLU A 133 -8.17 28.47 -7.29
N LEU A 134 -7.34 27.61 -7.88
CA LEU A 134 -6.52 27.94 -9.06
C LEU A 134 -7.42 28.30 -10.26
N GLY A 135 -8.50 27.56 -10.47
CA GLY A 135 -9.51 27.86 -11.48
C GLY A 135 -10.17 29.22 -11.27
N PHE A 136 -10.52 29.55 -10.03
CA PHE A 136 -11.05 30.86 -9.66
C PHE A 136 -10.05 31.99 -9.98
N TYR A 137 -8.79 31.87 -9.57
CA TYR A 137 -7.77 32.88 -9.83
C TYR A 137 -7.45 33.02 -11.33
N ASN A 138 -7.46 31.93 -12.09
CA ASN A 138 -7.28 31.97 -13.54
C ASN A 138 -8.41 32.76 -14.22
N ASN A 139 -9.67 32.54 -13.80
CA ASN A 139 -10.81 33.29 -14.30
C ASN A 139 -10.73 34.78 -13.94
N GLU A 140 -10.34 35.11 -12.71
CA GLU A 140 -10.16 36.51 -12.28
C GLU A 140 -9.04 37.20 -13.08
N LEU A 141 -7.92 36.51 -13.31
CA LEU A 141 -6.83 37.01 -14.15
C LEU A 141 -7.29 37.29 -15.58
N GLU A 142 -8.06 36.39 -16.19
CA GLU A 142 -8.57 36.57 -17.54
C GLU A 142 -9.49 37.80 -17.63
N GLN A 143 -10.37 38.01 -16.64
CA GLN A 143 -11.25 39.18 -16.59
C GLN A 143 -10.46 40.49 -16.45
N LEU A 144 -9.45 40.51 -15.59
CA LEU A 144 -8.61 41.70 -15.39
C LEU A 144 -7.76 41.99 -16.63
N GLN A 145 -7.22 40.97 -17.28
CA GLN A 145 -6.50 41.11 -18.55
C GLN A 145 -7.40 41.67 -19.65
N LYS A 146 -8.64 41.16 -19.80
CA LYS A 146 -9.62 41.71 -20.76
C LYS A 146 -9.95 43.18 -20.48
N ARG A 147 -10.15 43.53 -19.21
CA ARG A 147 -10.45 44.91 -18.81
C ARG A 147 -9.26 45.84 -19.06
N ARG A 148 -8.05 45.37 -18.80
CA ARG A 148 -6.81 46.11 -19.06
C ARG A 148 -6.58 46.31 -20.56
N ASP A 149 -6.84 45.28 -21.35
CA ASP A 149 -6.76 45.32 -22.81
C ASP A 149 -7.68 46.38 -23.41
N SER A 150 -8.87 46.60 -22.84
CA SER A 150 -9.80 47.65 -23.27
C SER A 150 -9.37 49.08 -22.94
N LEU A 151 -8.34 49.26 -22.11
CA LEU A 151 -7.80 50.57 -21.71
C LEU A 151 -6.52 50.94 -22.47
N TRP A 152 -5.97 50.02 -23.27
CA TRP A 152 -4.68 50.13 -23.94
C TRP A 152 -4.86 50.36 -25.44
N ASP A 153 -5.16 51.60 -25.83
CA ASP A 153 -5.48 51.92 -27.23
C ASP A 153 -4.28 52.43 -28.06
N THR A 154 -3.19 52.87 -27.41
CA THR A 154 -2.08 53.58 -28.07
C THR A 154 -0.76 52.82 -28.19
N HIS A 155 -0.57 51.73 -27.43
CA HIS A 155 0.71 51.01 -27.36
C HIS A 155 0.53 49.48 -27.37
N SER A 156 0.08 48.93 -28.51
CA SER A 156 -0.22 47.51 -28.67
C SER A 156 1.01 46.60 -28.51
N GLU A 157 2.19 47.00 -28.99
CA GLU A 157 3.40 46.19 -28.92
C GLU A 157 3.90 46.00 -27.47
N LEU A 158 3.88 47.06 -26.67
CA LEU A 158 4.22 47.02 -25.25
C LEU A 158 3.20 46.20 -24.45
N LYS A 159 1.91 46.36 -24.77
CA LYS A 159 0.84 45.53 -24.20
C LYS A 159 1.10 44.05 -24.47
N ASP A 160 1.36 43.68 -25.72
CA ASP A 160 1.55 42.29 -26.13
C ASP A 160 2.77 41.67 -25.44
N TYR A 161 3.85 42.44 -25.31
CA TYR A 161 5.04 42.03 -24.56
C TYR A 161 4.73 41.76 -23.07
N LEU A 162 4.02 42.67 -22.39
CA LEU A 162 3.66 42.50 -20.98
C LEU A 162 2.71 41.32 -20.77
N LEU A 163 1.74 41.15 -21.67
CA LEU A 163 0.79 40.05 -21.63
C LEU A 163 1.48 38.71 -21.89
N GLU A 164 2.46 38.65 -22.80
CA GLU A 164 3.27 37.46 -23.03
C GLU A 164 4.11 37.10 -21.79
N GLN A 165 4.74 38.09 -21.16
CA GLN A 165 5.50 37.90 -19.92
C GLN A 165 4.62 37.33 -18.80
N GLU A 166 3.40 37.86 -18.63
CA GLU A 166 2.43 37.36 -17.66
C GLU A 166 1.97 35.95 -17.96
N LYS A 167 1.61 35.66 -19.22
CA LYS A 167 1.23 34.29 -19.64
C LYS A 167 2.36 33.31 -19.39
N LYS A 168 3.61 33.71 -19.69
CA LYS A 168 4.79 32.89 -19.41
C LYS A 168 4.93 32.62 -17.91
N ARG A 169 4.78 33.64 -17.06
CA ARG A 169 4.80 33.49 -15.60
C ARG A 169 3.70 32.57 -15.10
N ASN A 170 2.48 32.74 -15.61
CA ASN A 170 1.33 31.93 -15.21
C ASN A 170 1.52 30.45 -15.60
N ARG A 171 1.97 30.18 -16.83
CA ARG A 171 2.31 28.82 -17.29
C ARG A 171 3.41 28.18 -16.44
N HIS A 172 4.36 28.98 -15.97
CA HIS A 172 5.43 28.48 -15.11
C HIS A 172 4.91 28.09 -13.72
N LEU A 173 4.01 28.91 -13.13
CA LEU A 173 3.30 28.55 -11.89
C LEU A 173 2.51 27.25 -12.05
N ASP A 174 1.78 27.11 -13.15
CA ASP A 174 1.00 25.90 -13.46
C ASP A 174 1.91 24.67 -13.61
N ALA A 175 3.07 24.83 -14.27
CA ALA A 175 4.04 23.75 -14.42
C ALA A 175 4.62 23.28 -13.08
N ILE A 176 4.92 24.21 -12.17
CA ILE A 176 5.39 23.88 -10.81
C ILE A 176 4.31 23.11 -10.05
N TYR A 177 3.06 23.59 -10.10
CA TYR A 177 1.94 22.92 -9.48
C TYR A 177 1.75 21.48 -10.00
N GLN A 178 1.73 21.30 -11.33
CA GLN A 178 1.59 19.98 -11.95
C GLN A 178 2.74 19.04 -11.58
N ARG A 179 3.97 19.55 -11.52
CA ARG A 179 5.14 18.76 -11.14
C ARG A 179 5.06 18.31 -9.67
N HIS A 180 4.60 19.16 -8.75
CA HIS A 180 4.36 18.76 -7.36
C HIS A 180 3.25 17.72 -7.22
N SER A 181 2.13 17.90 -7.93
CA SER A 181 1.03 16.93 -7.90
C SER A 181 1.44 15.57 -8.46
N GLY A 182 2.15 15.58 -9.60
CA GLY A 182 2.65 14.36 -10.24
C GLY A 182 3.71 13.63 -9.43
N LEU A 183 4.57 14.37 -8.71
CA LEU A 183 5.55 13.78 -7.79
C LEU A 183 4.87 12.99 -6.67
N LEU A 184 3.87 13.59 -6.02
CA LEU A 184 3.12 12.95 -4.94
C LEU A 184 2.41 11.68 -5.43
N GLU A 185 1.76 11.75 -6.58
CA GLU A 185 1.07 10.61 -7.19
C GLU A 185 2.04 9.48 -7.59
N LYS A 186 3.19 9.83 -8.18
CA LYS A 186 4.25 8.88 -8.54
C LYS A 186 4.78 8.14 -7.31
N ILE A 187 4.98 8.84 -6.19
CA ILE A 187 5.42 8.23 -4.93
C ILE A 187 4.34 7.30 -4.38
N TYR A 188 3.08 7.73 -4.39
CA TYR A 188 1.96 6.90 -3.94
C TYR A 188 1.87 5.58 -4.73
N LEU A 189 1.90 5.66 -6.06
CA LEU A 189 1.84 4.49 -6.94
C LEU A 189 3.05 3.56 -6.74
N ARG A 190 4.25 4.14 -6.62
CA ARG A 190 5.49 3.37 -6.43
C ARG A 190 5.51 2.67 -5.07
N HIS A 191 5.12 3.35 -4.00
CA HIS A 191 5.05 2.74 -2.68
C HIS A 191 4.02 1.60 -2.64
N ASN A 192 2.85 1.79 -3.25
CA ASN A 192 1.83 0.74 -3.33
C ASN A 192 2.34 -0.48 -4.12
N LYS A 193 2.95 -0.26 -5.30
CA LYS A 193 3.54 -1.32 -6.11
C LYS A 193 4.68 -2.05 -5.39
N ASN A 194 5.52 -1.31 -4.66
CA ASN A 194 6.61 -1.91 -3.88
C ASN A 194 6.05 -2.77 -2.74
N SER A 195 5.05 -2.26 -2.02
CA SER A 195 4.37 -2.99 -0.94
C SER A 195 3.72 -4.27 -1.45
N GLU A 196 3.03 -4.20 -2.59
CA GLU A 196 2.44 -5.36 -3.27
C GLU A 196 3.52 -6.37 -3.68
N THR A 197 4.61 -5.91 -4.31
CA THR A 197 5.71 -6.78 -4.74
C THR A 197 6.36 -7.48 -3.54
N ILE A 198 6.55 -6.76 -2.43
CA ILE A 198 7.09 -7.33 -1.19
C ILE A 198 6.11 -8.35 -0.59
N ALA A 199 4.80 -8.05 -0.57
CA ALA A 199 3.79 -8.97 -0.09
C ALA A 199 3.73 -10.26 -0.93
N VAL A 200 3.75 -10.15 -2.26
CA VAL A 200 3.79 -11.31 -3.18
C VAL A 200 5.05 -12.13 -2.95
N LYS A 201 6.23 -11.51 -2.90
CA LYS A 201 7.49 -12.21 -2.59
C LYS A 201 7.46 -12.87 -1.23
N SER A 202 6.82 -12.26 -0.24
CA SER A 202 6.66 -12.81 1.11
C SER A 202 5.74 -14.04 1.11
N ILE A 203 4.62 -14.00 0.37
CA ILE A 203 3.68 -15.12 0.22
C ILE A 203 4.33 -16.28 -0.55
N GLU A 204 4.99 -16.00 -1.67
CA GLU A 204 5.71 -17.01 -2.45
C GLU A 204 6.84 -17.65 -1.63
N ALA A 205 7.59 -16.82 -0.90
CA ALA A 205 8.59 -17.28 0.04
C ALA A 205 8.00 -18.17 1.14
N GLY A 206 6.88 -17.77 1.74
CA GLY A 206 6.17 -18.56 2.75
C GLY A 206 5.72 -19.91 2.18
N THR A 207 5.19 -19.92 0.97
CA THR A 207 4.76 -21.13 0.26
C THR A 207 5.94 -22.07 -0.04
N GLN A 208 7.06 -21.52 -0.52
CA GLN A 208 8.28 -22.30 -0.74
C GLN A 208 8.86 -22.85 0.56
N THR A 209 8.83 -22.06 1.64
CA THR A 209 9.35 -22.48 2.95
C THR A 209 8.46 -23.57 3.52
N PHE A 210 7.14 -23.43 3.45
CA PHE A 210 6.18 -24.47 3.80
C PHE A 210 6.40 -25.76 3.01
N LYS A 211 6.59 -25.65 1.68
CA LYS A 211 6.92 -26.80 0.83
C LYS A 211 8.24 -27.46 1.24
N ALA A 212 9.28 -26.68 1.49
CA ALA A 212 10.59 -27.20 1.90
C ALA A 212 10.55 -27.83 3.31
N LEU A 213 9.76 -27.29 4.22
CA LEU A 213 9.70 -27.67 5.63
C LEU A 213 8.78 -28.87 5.88
N ILE A 214 7.70 -29.02 5.12
CA ILE A 214 6.72 -30.10 5.30
C ILE A 214 6.88 -31.19 4.24
N LEU A 215 7.01 -30.80 2.97
CA LEU A 215 7.05 -31.79 1.89
C LEU A 215 8.37 -32.57 1.89
N THR A 216 9.51 -31.89 2.10
CA THR A 216 10.83 -32.53 2.06
C THR A 216 10.99 -33.60 3.14
N PRO A 217 10.64 -33.36 4.42
CA PRO A 217 10.75 -34.41 5.44
C PRO A 217 9.77 -35.56 5.21
N ILE A 218 8.56 -35.28 4.72
CA ILE A 218 7.58 -36.33 4.37
C ILE A 218 8.11 -37.21 3.24
N THR A 219 8.68 -36.61 2.18
CA THR A 219 9.28 -37.39 1.08
C THR A 219 10.51 -38.18 1.53
N MET A 220 11.30 -37.64 2.46
CA MET A 220 12.43 -38.36 3.05
C MET A 220 11.95 -39.52 3.93
N LEU A 221 10.93 -39.30 4.76
CA LEU A 221 10.30 -40.35 5.55
C LEU A 221 9.69 -41.44 4.66
N MET A 222 9.00 -41.10 3.57
CA MET A 222 8.51 -42.10 2.61
C MET A 222 9.62 -42.90 1.92
N GLN A 223 10.84 -42.36 1.77
CA GLN A 223 11.98 -43.14 1.26
C GLN A 223 12.51 -44.15 2.27
N TYR A 224 12.47 -43.84 3.57
CA TYR A 224 12.89 -44.75 4.64
C TYR A 224 11.79 -45.75 5.04
N PHE A 225 10.53 -45.30 5.03
CA PHE A 225 9.33 -46.11 5.17
C PHE A 225 8.80 -46.46 3.78
N LYS A 226 9.58 -47.22 2.99
CA LYS A 226 8.97 -47.96 1.89
C LYS A 226 7.90 -48.87 2.52
N PRO A 227 6.65 -48.88 2.04
CA PRO A 227 5.72 -49.94 2.40
C PRO A 227 6.45 -51.26 2.09
N SER A 228 6.56 -52.13 3.10
CA SER A 228 7.34 -53.36 3.01
C SER A 228 6.96 -54.11 1.73
N SER A 229 7.86 -54.16 0.76
CA SER A 229 7.69 -54.92 -0.48
C SER A 229 7.91 -56.42 -0.27
N ASN A 230 7.75 -56.91 0.97
CA ASN A 230 7.86 -58.31 1.40
C ASN A 230 6.62 -58.70 2.23
N ILE A 231 5.45 -58.19 1.89
CA ILE A 231 4.23 -58.93 2.20
C ILE A 231 4.10 -59.89 1.04
N ASP A 232 4.45 -61.15 1.29
CA ASP A 232 4.17 -62.23 0.35
C ASP A 232 2.65 -62.29 0.18
N ASP A 233 2.14 -62.13 -1.04
CA ASP A 233 0.69 -62.11 -1.30
C ASP A 233 0.01 -63.41 -0.82
N GLU A 234 0.77 -64.50 -0.73
CA GLU A 234 0.34 -65.76 -0.10
C GLU A 234 0.16 -65.63 1.42
N GLN A 235 1.11 -65.02 2.12
CA GLN A 235 1.05 -64.87 3.58
C GLN A 235 -0.04 -63.90 4.03
N ALA A 236 -0.37 -62.91 3.19
CA ALA A 236 -1.50 -62.01 3.41
C ALA A 236 -2.86 -62.72 3.26
N LYS A 237 -2.97 -63.67 2.32
CA LYS A 237 -4.18 -64.50 2.18
C LYS A 237 -4.32 -65.47 3.34
N ASP A 238 -3.24 -66.15 3.71
CA ASP A 238 -3.24 -67.06 4.85
C ASP A 238 -3.62 -66.36 6.16
N GLU A 239 -3.20 -65.10 6.37
CA GLU A 239 -3.60 -64.32 7.55
C GLU A 239 -5.07 -63.86 7.48
N ILE A 240 -5.61 -63.56 6.29
CA ILE A 240 -7.03 -63.23 6.13
C ILE A 240 -7.89 -64.46 6.42
N ASP A 241 -7.56 -65.60 5.83
CA ASP A 241 -8.29 -66.86 6.02
C ASP A 241 -8.22 -67.30 7.49
N SER A 242 -7.05 -67.17 8.13
CA SER A 242 -6.90 -67.48 9.57
C SER A 242 -7.72 -66.54 10.48
N ARG A 243 -7.93 -65.28 10.07
CA ARG A 243 -8.78 -64.34 10.82
C ARG A 243 -10.25 -64.64 10.63
N GLU A 244 -10.65 -65.11 9.46
CA GLU A 244 -12.01 -65.57 9.18
C GLU A 244 -12.32 -66.84 9.99
N ASP A 245 -11.41 -67.81 10.04
CA ASP A 245 -11.53 -69.01 10.88
C ASP A 245 -11.66 -68.66 12.39
N VAL A 246 -10.92 -67.67 12.87
CA VAL A 246 -11.02 -67.21 14.27
C VAL A 246 -12.35 -66.49 14.50
N SER A 247 -12.81 -65.66 13.56
CA SER A 247 -14.10 -64.98 13.65
C SER A 247 -15.26 -65.98 13.67
N ASP A 248 -15.22 -67.00 12.83
CA ASP A 248 -16.23 -68.06 12.78
C ASP A 248 -16.20 -68.90 14.07
N ALA A 249 -15.02 -69.20 14.60
CA ALA A 249 -14.88 -69.89 15.88
C ALA A 249 -15.35 -69.02 17.07
N GLU A 250 -15.11 -67.70 17.03
CA GLU A 250 -15.61 -66.75 18.04
C GLU A 250 -17.15 -66.63 17.99
N ASP A 251 -17.75 -66.61 16.80
CA ASP A 251 -19.20 -66.61 16.59
C ASP A 251 -19.86 -67.93 17.04
N ASP A 252 -19.21 -69.07 16.82
CA ASP A 252 -19.66 -70.39 17.29
C ASP A 252 -19.57 -70.52 18.82
N ILE A 253 -18.58 -69.89 19.45
CA ILE A 253 -18.40 -69.91 20.91
C ILE A 253 -19.35 -68.94 21.62
N ASN A 254 -19.50 -67.73 21.09
CA ASN A 254 -20.31 -66.69 21.73
C ASN A 254 -21.79 -66.78 21.36
N GLY A 255 -22.14 -67.50 20.28
CA GLY A 255 -23.50 -67.54 19.75
C GLY A 255 -23.90 -66.20 19.13
N LYS A 256 -24.67 -66.24 18.06
CA LYS A 256 -25.30 -65.02 17.53
C LYS A 256 -26.34 -64.57 18.53
N ASP A 257 -26.15 -63.38 19.12
CA ASP A 257 -27.13 -62.74 19.99
C ASP A 257 -28.43 -62.48 19.20
N ASP A 258 -29.31 -63.48 19.17
CA ASP A 258 -30.70 -63.33 18.75
C ASP A 258 -31.48 -62.72 19.93
N GLU A 259 -31.85 -61.45 19.75
CA GLU A 259 -32.99 -60.72 20.33
C GLU A 259 -33.56 -61.23 21.68
N ILE A 260 -33.20 -60.55 22.78
CA ILE A 260 -34.04 -60.49 23.98
C ILE A 260 -34.75 -59.13 24.02
N ASP A 261 -35.95 -59.11 23.45
CA ASP A 261 -36.96 -58.07 23.67
C ASP A 261 -37.54 -58.26 25.09
N ASN A 262 -37.30 -57.32 26.01
CA ASN A 262 -38.13 -57.02 27.19
C ASN A 262 -37.52 -55.86 28.00
N ALA A 263 -38.05 -54.65 27.81
CA ALA A 263 -38.11 -53.62 28.86
C ALA A 263 -39.35 -53.90 29.76
N PRO A 264 -39.59 -53.25 30.93
CA PRO A 264 -38.81 -52.19 31.61
C PRO A 264 -38.67 -52.40 33.15
N THR A 265 -37.78 -51.65 33.81
CA THR A 265 -38.07 -51.12 35.16
C THR A 265 -37.28 -49.84 35.42
N ASP A 266 -38.02 -48.80 35.80
CA ASP A 266 -37.59 -47.48 36.22
C ASP A 266 -36.70 -47.49 37.46
N GLU A 267 -35.79 -46.50 37.56
CA GLU A 267 -35.15 -45.88 38.74
C GLU A 267 -33.81 -45.29 38.26
N GLU A 268 -33.41 -44.03 38.43
CA GLU A 268 -33.90 -42.84 39.12
C GLU A 268 -33.26 -41.68 38.34
N ASN A 269 -34.04 -40.64 38.01
CA ASN A 269 -33.49 -39.41 37.46
C ASN A 269 -33.89 -38.26 38.37
N THR A 270 -33.05 -37.97 39.37
CA THR A 270 -33.16 -36.74 40.17
C THR A 270 -31.78 -36.17 40.52
N ASN A 271 -31.70 -34.87 40.20
CA ASN A 271 -30.92 -33.80 40.83
C ASN A 271 -29.50 -33.54 40.31
N ASP A 272 -29.23 -32.54 39.45
CA ASP A 272 -29.53 -31.08 39.45
C ASP A 272 -28.30 -30.23 39.86
N SER A 273 -28.30 -28.99 39.36
CA SER A 273 -27.34 -27.88 39.44
C SER A 273 -26.39 -27.78 38.24
N ASN A 274 -26.28 -26.66 37.52
CA ASN A 274 -26.90 -25.32 37.53
C ASN A 274 -26.26 -24.61 36.29
N ALA A 275 -26.78 -23.59 35.60
CA ALA A 275 -27.75 -22.56 35.93
C ALA A 275 -28.16 -21.84 34.63
N LYS A 276 -29.43 -21.41 34.55
CA LYS A 276 -29.78 -20.11 33.95
C LYS A 276 -29.66 -19.04 35.05
N PRO A 277 -29.55 -17.76 34.68
CA PRO A 277 -30.48 -16.83 35.29
C PRO A 277 -31.22 -16.03 34.21
N GLU A 278 -32.54 -16.16 34.26
CA GLU A 278 -33.53 -15.16 33.86
C GLU A 278 -33.72 -14.18 35.04
N PHE A 279 -34.23 -12.96 34.95
CA PHE A 279 -34.89 -12.12 33.94
C PHE A 279 -34.96 -10.71 34.57
N ALA A 280 -35.09 -9.65 33.78
CA ALA A 280 -36.17 -8.66 33.93
C ALA A 280 -36.03 -7.50 32.93
N VAL A 281 -37.21 -7.03 32.53
CA VAL A 281 -37.60 -5.72 31.97
C VAL A 281 -36.70 -4.56 32.39
#